data_AF-A0A9D2KTP5-F1
#
_entry.id   AF-A0A9D2KTP5-F1
#
_cell.length_a   1.000
_cell.length_b   1.000
_cell.length_c   1.000
_cell.angle_alpha   90.00
_cell.angle_beta   90.00
_cell.angle_gamma   90.00
#
_symmetry.space_group_name_H-M   'P 1'
#
loop_
_entity.id
_entity.type
_entity.pdbx_description
1 polymer ?
#
loop_
_entity_poly.entity_id
_entity_poly.type
_entity_poly.pdbx_seq_one_letter_code
_entity_poly.pdbx_strand_id
1 'polypeptide(L)'
;MAEEVVLMKGNEAIAHAAIRCGADGYFGYPITPQSEVLETLAELKPWETTGMVVLQAESEVASINMVYGGAGSGKMVMTSSSSPGVSLMQEGVSYLAGAELPCLIVNVMRGGPGLGTIQPSQADYFQTTKGGGHGDYRLITLAPASVQEMADFVGLAFDLAFKYRNPAVILADGVIGQMMEKVVLPPQRPRRTEEEIIAQCPWATTGRTHGRRPNIITSLELRPEAMEVNNLRFQAKYKQIEENEVRFEEIQCDDADYLIVAFGSMARIGQKAMELAREQGIRVGILRPITLWPFPTHAIARLADRVKGILVTELNAGQMVEDVRLAVDGKVKVEHFGRLGGIVPDPDEIVEALQSKICQ
;
A
#
# COMPACT_ATOMS: atom_id res chain seq x y z
N MET A 1 7.78 11.49 -27.19
CA MET A 1 8.87 10.48 -27.03
C MET A 1 8.19 9.13 -27.00
N ALA A 2 8.74 8.11 -27.67
CA ALA A 2 8.17 6.77 -27.65
C ALA A 2 8.17 6.23 -26.21
N GLU A 3 7.12 5.52 -25.82
CA GLU A 3 7.03 4.88 -24.49
C GLU A 3 8.16 3.86 -24.34
N GLU A 4 8.98 4.03 -23.30
CA GLU A 4 10.07 3.11 -22.99
C GLU A 4 9.50 1.90 -22.26
N VAL A 5 9.30 0.80 -22.99
CA VAL A 5 8.81 -0.48 -22.45
C VAL A 5 10.01 -1.33 -22.05
N VAL A 6 10.11 -1.68 -20.77
CA VAL A 6 11.21 -2.48 -20.22
C VAL A 6 10.63 -3.70 -19.49
N LEU A 7 11.33 -4.83 -19.54
CA LEU A 7 10.99 -6.01 -18.75
C LEU A 7 11.75 -5.96 -17.43
N MET A 8 11.06 -5.96 -16.30
CA MET A 8 11.67 -5.87 -14.97
C MET A 8 10.79 -6.48 -13.88
N LYS A 9 11.38 -6.73 -12.71
CA LYS A 9 10.67 -7.18 -11.51
C LYS A 9 9.87 -6.06 -10.85
N GLY A 10 8.87 -6.42 -10.04
CA GLY A 10 8.08 -5.48 -9.23
C GLY A 10 8.94 -4.55 -8.37
N ASN A 11 9.93 -5.12 -7.67
CA ASN A 11 10.85 -4.35 -6.83
C ASN A 11 11.74 -3.39 -7.63
N GLU A 12 12.27 -3.86 -8.76
CA GLU A 12 13.07 -3.03 -9.68
C GLU A 12 12.22 -1.85 -10.19
N ALA A 13 10.96 -2.11 -10.53
CA ALA A 13 10.02 -1.09 -10.98
C ALA A 13 9.77 0.01 -9.94
N ILE A 14 9.67 -0.35 -8.65
CA ILE A 14 9.58 0.62 -7.54
C ILE A 14 10.83 1.52 -7.52
N ALA A 15 12.03 0.95 -7.62
CA ALA A 15 13.28 1.71 -7.59
C ALA A 15 13.39 2.68 -8.77
N HIS A 16 13.09 2.21 -9.99
CA HIS A 16 13.07 3.06 -11.18
C HIS A 16 12.02 4.16 -11.09
N ALA A 17 10.81 3.84 -10.62
CA ALA A 17 9.74 4.80 -10.45
C ALA A 17 10.06 5.85 -9.38
N ALA A 18 10.72 5.47 -8.28
CA ALA A 18 11.13 6.41 -7.23
C ALA A 18 12.09 7.49 -7.77
N ILE A 19 13.11 7.09 -8.53
CA ILE A 19 14.05 8.01 -9.18
C ILE A 19 13.30 8.93 -10.17
N ARG A 20 12.41 8.35 -10.98
CA ARG A 20 11.66 9.07 -12.02
C ARG A 20 10.60 10.01 -11.45
N CYS A 21 9.99 9.67 -10.31
CA CYS A 21 9.02 10.53 -9.63
C CYS A 21 9.69 11.67 -8.85
N GLY A 22 11.03 11.69 -8.77
CA GLY A 22 11.77 12.74 -8.07
C GLY A 22 11.87 12.52 -6.56
N ALA A 23 11.96 11.26 -6.10
CA ALA A 23 12.25 10.99 -4.69
C ALA A 23 13.59 11.65 -4.27
N ASP A 24 13.58 12.28 -3.11
CA ASP A 24 14.75 12.93 -2.52
C ASP A 24 15.64 11.95 -1.77
N GLY A 25 15.06 10.92 -1.15
CA GLY A 25 15.79 9.99 -0.30
C GLY A 25 15.12 8.62 -0.16
N TYR A 26 15.95 7.59 -0.14
CA TYR A 26 15.63 6.24 0.26
C TYR A 26 16.48 5.84 1.46
N PHE A 27 15.82 5.34 2.49
CA PHE A 27 16.44 4.75 3.67
C PHE A 27 15.90 3.34 3.81
N GLY A 28 16.74 2.32 3.95
CA GLY A 28 16.26 0.94 4.03
C GLY A 28 17.24 -0.02 4.67
N TYR A 29 16.71 -1.11 5.24
CA TYR A 29 17.50 -2.24 5.73
C TYR A 29 17.25 -3.46 4.82
N PRO A 30 18.28 -4.23 4.42
CA PRO A 30 18.10 -5.38 3.54
C PRO A 30 17.25 -6.47 4.19
N ILE A 31 16.16 -6.85 3.53
CA ILE A 31 15.28 -7.96 3.94
C ILE A 31 14.58 -8.57 2.70
N THR A 32 14.66 -9.89 2.55
CA THR A 32 13.93 -10.62 1.49
C THR A 32 12.42 -10.56 1.73
N PRO A 33 11.56 -10.38 0.71
CA PRO A 33 11.86 -10.36 -0.73
C PRO A 33 12.04 -8.94 -1.30
N GLN A 34 12.28 -7.92 -0.48
CA GLN A 34 12.29 -6.54 -0.95
C GLN A 34 13.70 -6.01 -1.30
N SER A 35 14.78 -6.64 -0.80
CA SER A 35 16.17 -6.14 -0.93
C SER A 35 16.55 -5.61 -2.33
N GLU A 36 15.97 -6.18 -3.39
CA GLU A 36 16.14 -5.74 -4.77
C GLU A 36 15.86 -4.23 -4.98
N VAL A 37 14.95 -3.60 -4.22
CA VAL A 37 14.75 -2.14 -4.33
C VAL A 37 16.03 -1.38 -4.01
N LEU A 38 16.69 -1.73 -2.90
CA LEU A 38 17.95 -1.10 -2.50
C LEU A 38 19.10 -1.48 -3.44
N GLU A 39 19.15 -2.74 -3.88
CA GLU A 39 20.17 -3.23 -4.82
C GLU A 39 20.08 -2.48 -6.17
N THR A 40 18.87 -2.35 -6.72
CA THR A 40 18.62 -1.59 -7.95
C THR A 40 18.96 -0.11 -7.78
N LEU A 41 18.57 0.52 -6.66
CA LEU A 41 18.97 1.92 -6.39
C LEU A 41 20.50 2.07 -6.30
N ALA A 42 21.19 1.10 -5.69
CA ALA A 42 22.64 1.12 -5.59
C ALA A 42 23.33 0.93 -6.96
N GLU A 43 22.76 0.10 -7.83
CA GLU A 43 23.24 -0.11 -9.19
C GLU A 43 23.03 1.13 -10.07
N LEU A 44 21.86 1.76 -9.98
CA LEU A 44 21.50 2.94 -10.77
C LEU A 44 22.20 4.23 -10.31
N LYS A 45 22.77 4.24 -9.10
CA LYS A 45 23.51 5.37 -8.50
C LYS A 45 22.81 6.71 -8.65
N PRO A 46 21.53 6.86 -8.23
CA PRO A 46 20.77 8.07 -8.51
C PRO A 46 21.33 9.32 -7.80
N TRP A 47 22.21 9.17 -6.81
CA TRP A 47 22.97 10.27 -6.23
C TRP A 47 23.92 10.97 -7.23
N GLU A 48 24.33 10.29 -8.31
CA GLU A 48 25.18 10.88 -9.36
C GLU A 48 24.36 11.54 -10.48
N THR A 49 23.07 11.21 -10.61
CA THR A 49 22.20 11.68 -11.71
C THR A 49 21.14 12.67 -11.25
N THR A 50 20.28 12.26 -10.33
CA THR A 50 19.21 13.09 -9.77
C THR A 50 19.63 13.78 -8.48
N GLY A 51 20.64 13.23 -7.79
CA GLY A 51 21.10 13.60 -6.46
C GLY A 51 20.25 13.03 -5.32
N MET A 52 19.41 12.02 -5.60
CA MET A 52 18.66 11.26 -4.60
C MET A 52 19.62 10.62 -3.60
N VAL A 53 19.33 10.73 -2.32
CA VAL A 53 20.10 10.06 -1.26
C VAL A 53 19.66 8.60 -1.18
N VAL A 54 20.60 7.67 -1.20
CA VAL A 54 20.31 6.24 -0.97
C VAL A 54 21.20 5.77 0.16
N LEU A 55 20.59 5.29 1.24
CA LEU A 55 21.32 4.87 2.43
C LEU A 55 20.79 3.54 2.96
N GLN A 56 21.71 2.58 3.09
CA GLN A 56 21.48 1.35 3.82
C GLN A 56 21.59 1.64 5.32
N ALA A 57 20.47 1.59 6.03
CA ALA A 57 20.41 1.79 7.47
C ALA A 57 20.92 0.54 8.22
N GLU A 58 21.18 0.66 9.52
CA GLU A 58 21.58 -0.43 10.40
C GLU A 58 20.41 -1.32 10.88
N SER A 59 19.18 -0.79 10.79
CA SER A 59 17.94 -1.49 11.15
C SER A 59 16.72 -0.80 10.54
N GLU A 60 15.57 -1.47 10.53
CA GLU A 60 14.30 -0.85 10.14
C GLU A 60 13.86 0.27 11.08
N VAL A 61 14.22 0.19 12.37
CA VAL A 61 13.99 1.27 13.34
C VAL A 61 14.76 2.53 12.96
N ALA A 62 16.04 2.39 12.59
CA ALA A 62 16.83 3.52 12.10
C ALA A 62 16.27 4.07 10.78
N SER A 63 15.92 3.17 9.86
CA SER A 63 15.36 3.51 8.56
C SER A 63 14.10 4.39 8.66
N ILE A 64 13.10 3.99 9.46
CA ILE A 64 11.86 4.76 9.59
C ILE A 64 12.08 6.10 10.30
N ASN A 65 13.04 6.20 11.22
CA ASN A 65 13.40 7.46 11.86
C ASN A 65 14.17 8.41 10.92
N MET A 66 14.97 7.88 10.00
CA MET A 66 15.55 8.67 8.91
C MET A 66 14.47 9.19 7.96
N VAL A 67 13.46 8.37 7.65
CA VAL A 67 12.27 8.82 6.91
C VAL A 67 11.55 9.93 7.67
N TYR A 68 11.36 9.83 8.99
CA TYR A 68 10.78 10.90 9.81
C TYR A 68 11.54 12.23 9.66
N GLY A 69 12.87 12.20 9.77
CA GLY A 69 13.70 13.40 9.60
C GLY A 69 13.62 13.98 8.18
N GLY A 70 13.72 13.11 7.16
CA GLY A 70 13.62 13.51 5.75
C GLY A 70 12.26 14.11 5.42
N ALA A 71 11.17 13.46 5.81
CA ALA A 71 9.80 13.94 5.60
C ALA A 71 9.57 15.25 6.36
N GLY A 72 10.14 15.39 7.56
CA GLY A 72 10.09 16.63 8.35
C GLY A 72 10.70 17.84 7.63
N SER A 73 11.70 17.61 6.78
CA SER A 73 12.27 18.66 5.91
C SER A 73 11.46 18.94 4.64
N GLY A 74 10.27 18.33 4.49
CA GLY A 74 9.39 18.50 3.34
C GLY A 74 9.82 17.71 2.10
N LYS A 75 10.89 16.91 2.19
CA LYS A 75 11.46 16.12 1.09
C LYS A 75 10.62 14.86 0.82
N MET A 76 10.56 14.41 -0.44
CA MET A 76 9.93 13.15 -0.83
C MET A 76 10.83 11.99 -0.44
N VAL A 77 10.59 11.39 0.72
CA VAL A 77 11.41 10.28 1.21
C VAL A 77 10.60 9.00 1.33
N MET A 78 11.29 7.88 1.13
CA MET A 78 10.68 6.56 1.23
C MET A 78 11.56 5.55 1.94
N THR A 79 10.92 4.47 2.38
CA THR A 79 11.58 3.24 2.81
C THR A 79 10.86 2.05 2.22
N SER A 80 11.51 0.90 2.21
CA SER A 80 10.87 -0.36 1.91
C SER A 80 11.39 -1.48 2.78
N SER A 81 10.51 -2.43 3.09
CA SER A 81 10.77 -3.55 3.99
C SER A 81 9.83 -4.72 3.69
N SER A 82 9.85 -5.73 4.55
CA SER A 82 8.92 -6.86 4.55
C SER A 82 8.36 -7.06 5.97
N SER A 83 7.40 -7.96 6.12
CA SER A 83 6.55 -8.16 7.31
C SER A 83 7.26 -7.99 8.67
N PRO A 84 8.42 -8.64 8.94
CA PRO A 84 9.10 -8.47 10.22
C PRO A 84 9.67 -7.05 10.42
N GLY A 85 10.26 -6.49 9.36
CA GLY A 85 10.84 -5.16 9.41
C GLY A 85 9.78 -4.06 9.55
N VAL A 86 8.64 -4.21 8.87
CA VAL A 86 7.49 -3.30 9.06
C VAL A 86 6.94 -3.37 10.49
N SER A 87 7.03 -4.53 11.14
CA SER A 87 6.70 -4.66 12.57
C SER A 87 7.64 -3.84 13.45
N LEU A 88 8.95 -3.80 13.13
CA LEU A 88 9.93 -2.95 13.84
C LEU A 88 9.69 -1.45 13.57
N MET A 89 9.13 -1.09 12.41
CA MET A 89 8.87 0.31 12.06
C MET A 89 7.63 0.91 12.73
N GLN A 90 6.77 0.11 13.38
CA GLN A 90 5.43 0.53 13.79
C GLN A 90 5.39 1.77 14.71
N GLU A 91 6.36 1.92 15.61
CA GLU A 91 6.49 3.13 16.42
C GLU A 91 6.72 4.37 15.52
N GLY A 92 7.71 4.30 14.64
CA GLY A 92 8.02 5.38 13.70
C GLY A 92 6.87 5.70 12.74
N VAL A 93 6.13 4.68 12.27
CA VAL A 93 4.93 4.86 11.44
C VAL A 93 3.85 5.64 12.19
N SER A 94 3.57 5.29 13.45
CA SER A 94 2.62 6.03 14.28
C SER A 94 3.07 7.48 14.53
N TYR A 95 4.37 7.72 14.71
CA TYR A 95 4.92 9.07 14.87
C TYR A 95 4.83 9.90 13.59
N LEU A 96 5.10 9.31 12.42
CA LEU A 96 4.91 9.96 11.12
C LEU A 96 3.46 10.40 10.92
N ALA A 97 2.50 9.53 11.24
CA ALA A 97 1.07 9.84 11.14
C ALA A 97 0.67 10.96 12.12
N GLY A 98 1.09 10.85 13.39
CA GLY A 98 0.78 11.84 14.43
C GLY A 98 1.45 13.21 14.20
N ALA A 99 2.62 13.25 13.55
CA ALA A 99 3.29 14.48 13.15
C ALA A 99 2.84 14.99 11.77
N GLU A 100 1.91 14.28 11.11
CA GLU A 100 1.36 14.60 9.78
C GLU A 100 2.47 14.76 8.72
N LEU A 101 3.36 13.77 8.68
CA LEU A 101 4.52 13.76 7.79
C LEU A 101 4.24 12.88 6.56
N PRO A 102 4.37 13.43 5.34
CA PRO A 102 4.18 12.67 4.12
C PRO A 102 5.43 11.85 3.79
N CYS A 103 5.24 10.55 3.56
CA CYS A 103 6.29 9.64 3.11
C CYS A 103 5.66 8.43 2.41
N LEU A 104 6.49 7.66 1.70
CA LEU A 104 6.11 6.38 1.13
C LEU A 104 6.79 5.22 1.89
N ILE A 105 6.00 4.22 2.26
CA ILE A 105 6.47 2.96 2.85
C ILE A 105 6.06 1.85 1.89
N VAL A 106 7.00 1.03 1.42
CA VAL A 106 6.67 -0.16 0.62
C VAL A 106 6.84 -1.39 1.49
N ASN A 107 5.75 -2.13 1.70
CA ASN A 107 5.79 -3.42 2.38
C ASN A 107 5.59 -4.53 1.33
N VAL A 108 6.63 -5.32 1.10
CA VAL A 108 6.53 -6.52 0.27
C VAL A 108 6.36 -7.73 1.19
N MET A 109 5.11 -8.15 1.35
CA MET A 109 4.69 -9.14 2.33
C MET A 109 5.22 -10.54 2.03
N ARG A 110 5.60 -11.25 3.09
CA ARG A 110 6.04 -12.64 3.04
C ARG A 110 5.40 -13.46 4.17
N GLY A 111 5.44 -14.79 4.07
CA GLY A 111 4.75 -15.67 5.00
C GLY A 111 5.27 -15.53 6.43
N GLY A 112 4.35 -15.34 7.38
CA GLY A 112 4.59 -15.34 8.84
C GLY A 112 3.67 -16.34 9.56
N PRO A 113 3.48 -16.22 10.90
CA PRO A 113 4.04 -15.21 11.81
C PRO A 113 5.51 -15.47 12.21
N GLY A 114 6.11 -14.56 12.99
CA GLY A 114 7.50 -14.64 13.42
C GLY A 114 8.47 -14.32 12.28
N LEU A 115 9.65 -14.96 12.26
CA LEU A 115 10.59 -14.83 11.13
C LEU A 115 9.96 -15.34 9.82
N GLY A 116 9.15 -16.38 9.93
CA GLY A 116 8.34 -16.92 8.85
C GLY A 116 9.17 -17.54 7.72
N THR A 117 8.70 -17.33 6.50
CA THR A 117 9.30 -17.80 5.25
C THR A 117 9.50 -16.63 4.29
N ILE A 118 10.31 -16.83 3.25
CA ILE A 118 10.48 -15.84 2.17
C ILE A 118 9.40 -15.92 1.09
N GLN A 119 8.55 -16.95 1.15
CA GLN A 119 7.45 -17.17 0.22
C GLN A 119 6.35 -16.10 0.41
N PRO A 120 5.54 -15.82 -0.62
CA PRO A 120 4.57 -14.72 -0.60
C PRO A 120 3.46 -14.88 0.44
N SER A 121 2.89 -13.76 0.89
CA SER A 121 1.71 -13.75 1.75
C SER A 121 0.95 -12.45 1.62
N GLN A 122 -0.28 -12.41 2.13
CA GLN A 122 -1.10 -11.21 2.30
C GLN A 122 -1.47 -10.98 3.77
N ALA A 123 -0.68 -11.53 4.70
CA ALA A 123 -1.01 -11.56 6.13
C ALA A 123 -0.66 -10.29 6.92
N ASP A 124 -0.21 -9.21 6.25
CA ASP A 124 0.04 -7.91 6.89
C ASP A 124 -1.12 -6.91 6.68
N TYR A 125 -2.25 -7.38 6.15
CA TYR A 125 -3.43 -6.55 5.88
C TYR A 125 -3.89 -5.82 7.14
N PHE A 126 -4.05 -6.50 8.28
CA PHE A 126 -4.45 -5.86 9.54
C PHE A 126 -3.38 -4.90 10.08
N GLN A 127 -2.12 -5.32 10.09
CA GLN A 127 -1.01 -4.46 10.52
C GLN A 127 -1.02 -3.12 9.76
N THR A 128 -1.41 -3.15 8.48
CA THR A 128 -1.42 -1.97 7.63
C THR A 128 -2.72 -1.17 7.72
N THR A 129 -3.88 -1.84 7.69
CA THR A 129 -5.20 -1.19 7.56
C THR A 129 -5.90 -0.94 8.89
N LYS A 130 -5.67 -1.79 9.89
CA LYS A 130 -6.22 -1.69 11.25
C LYS A 130 -5.21 -1.13 12.25
N GLY A 131 -3.95 -1.05 11.84
CA GLY A 131 -2.83 -0.51 12.61
C GLY A 131 -1.90 -1.60 13.15
N GLY A 132 -0.65 -1.23 13.35
CA GLY A 132 0.33 -2.00 14.13
C GLY A 132 1.03 -1.16 15.21
N GLY A 133 1.23 0.14 14.95
CA GLY A 133 1.59 1.16 15.94
C GLY A 133 0.40 1.60 16.80
N HIS A 134 0.60 2.62 17.64
CA HIS A 134 -0.41 3.10 18.59
C HIS A 134 -1.18 4.33 18.08
N GLY A 135 -2.42 4.49 18.56
CA GLY A 135 -3.30 5.62 18.27
C GLY A 135 -4.29 5.37 17.13
N ASP A 136 -5.29 6.24 17.02
CA ASP A 136 -6.39 6.14 16.03
C ASP A 136 -5.98 6.66 14.65
N TYR A 137 -4.80 6.24 14.16
CA TYR A 137 -4.26 6.67 12.87
C TYR A 137 -4.67 5.74 11.72
N ARG A 138 -4.52 6.24 10.50
CA ARG A 138 -4.74 5.48 9.27
C ARG A 138 -3.65 5.77 8.25
N LEU A 139 -3.36 4.79 7.39
CA LEU A 139 -2.36 4.88 6.34
C LEU A 139 -3.02 4.69 4.99
N ILE A 140 -2.77 5.59 4.04
CA ILE A 140 -3.29 5.47 2.67
C ILE A 140 -2.62 4.25 2.03
N THR A 141 -3.35 3.16 1.83
CA THR A 141 -2.78 1.85 1.49
C THR A 141 -3.21 1.42 0.10
N LEU A 142 -2.26 1.40 -0.83
CA LEU A 142 -2.41 0.95 -2.22
C LEU A 142 -1.95 -0.51 -2.35
N ALA A 143 -2.73 -1.34 -3.04
CA ALA A 143 -2.46 -2.76 -3.26
C ALA A 143 -2.26 -3.07 -4.75
N PRO A 144 -1.01 -3.11 -5.24
CA PRO A 144 -0.73 -3.38 -6.65
C PRO A 144 -0.99 -4.86 -6.96
N ALA A 145 -1.61 -5.11 -8.11
CA ALA A 145 -1.82 -6.44 -8.69
C ALA A 145 -0.91 -6.71 -9.91
N SER A 146 -0.02 -5.79 -10.28
CA SER A 146 0.92 -5.96 -11.39
C SER A 146 2.22 -5.20 -11.15
N VAL A 147 3.26 -5.52 -11.93
CA VAL A 147 4.52 -4.76 -11.92
C VAL A 147 4.30 -3.33 -12.45
N GLN A 148 3.36 -3.13 -13.38
CA GLN A 148 3.00 -1.78 -13.83
C GLN A 148 2.43 -0.94 -12.68
N GLU A 149 1.51 -1.51 -11.89
CA GLU A 149 0.96 -0.82 -10.72
C GLU A 149 2.01 -0.60 -9.62
N MET A 150 3.00 -1.49 -9.48
CA MET A 150 4.16 -1.23 -8.62
C MET A 150 4.86 0.07 -9.01
N ALA A 151 5.10 0.31 -10.31
CA ALA A 151 5.70 1.56 -10.77
C ALA A 151 4.75 2.77 -10.59
N ASP A 152 3.51 2.66 -11.07
CA ASP A 152 2.55 3.76 -11.11
C ASP A 152 2.17 4.24 -9.70
N PHE A 153 2.08 3.31 -8.75
CA PHE A 153 1.68 3.63 -7.38
C PHE A 153 2.74 4.39 -6.60
N VAL A 154 4.01 4.43 -7.03
CA VAL A 154 5.03 5.27 -6.37
C VAL A 154 4.66 6.75 -6.50
N GLY A 155 4.37 7.20 -7.71
CA GLY A 155 3.96 8.59 -7.95
C GLY A 155 2.64 8.91 -7.26
N LEU A 156 1.64 8.03 -7.41
CA LEU A 156 0.34 8.18 -6.76
C LEU A 156 0.46 8.25 -5.22
N ALA A 157 1.30 7.40 -4.62
CA ALA A 157 1.49 7.38 -3.17
C ALA A 157 2.12 8.68 -2.66
N PHE A 158 3.12 9.24 -3.35
CA PHE A 158 3.68 10.54 -2.99
C PHE A 158 2.66 11.66 -3.16
N ASP A 159 1.93 11.69 -4.28
CA ASP A 159 0.90 12.70 -4.54
C ASP A 159 -0.17 12.68 -3.43
N LEU A 160 -0.65 11.49 -3.04
CA LEU A 160 -1.60 11.31 -1.95
C LEU A 160 -1.01 11.67 -0.58
N ALA A 161 0.22 11.25 -0.31
CA ALA A 161 0.88 11.52 0.96
C ALA A 161 1.01 13.03 1.21
N PHE A 162 1.50 13.77 0.20
CA PHE A 162 1.65 15.23 0.28
C PHE A 162 0.30 15.96 0.27
N LYS A 163 -0.68 15.51 -0.52
CA LYS A 163 -2.03 16.09 -0.56
C LYS A 163 -2.68 16.11 0.83
N TYR A 164 -2.55 15.02 1.58
CA TYR A 164 -3.21 14.88 2.88
C TYR A 164 -2.29 15.08 4.08
N ARG A 165 -0.98 15.27 3.89
CA ARG A 165 0.01 15.20 4.99
C ARG A 165 -0.19 13.94 5.84
N ASN A 166 -0.12 12.80 5.15
CA ASN A 166 -0.29 11.48 5.75
C ASN A 166 0.69 10.49 5.11
N PRO A 167 1.18 9.48 5.85
CA PRO A 167 1.94 8.42 5.21
C PRO A 167 1.08 7.62 4.22
N ALA A 168 1.72 7.20 3.13
CA ALA A 168 1.16 6.25 2.16
C ALA A 168 1.95 4.96 2.16
N VAL A 169 1.27 3.84 1.92
CA VAL A 169 1.81 2.50 1.89
C VAL A 169 1.51 1.86 0.54
N ILE A 170 2.51 1.25 -0.07
CA ILE A 170 2.30 0.24 -1.12
C ILE A 170 2.42 -1.12 -0.45
N LEU A 171 1.32 -1.85 -0.38
CA LEU A 171 1.23 -3.18 0.23
C LEU A 171 1.19 -4.24 -0.88
N ALA A 172 2.37 -4.71 -1.27
CA ALA A 172 2.53 -5.75 -2.28
C ALA A 172 2.78 -7.11 -1.61
N ASP A 173 2.44 -8.20 -2.29
CA ASP A 173 2.88 -9.54 -1.89
C ASP A 173 4.16 -9.95 -2.64
N GLY A 174 4.86 -10.96 -2.12
CA GLY A 174 6.09 -11.47 -2.72
C GLY A 174 5.94 -11.97 -4.17
N VAL A 175 4.73 -12.33 -4.63
CA VAL A 175 4.50 -12.74 -6.03
C VAL A 175 4.65 -11.51 -6.93
N ILE A 176 3.95 -10.43 -6.60
CA ILE A 176 4.03 -9.17 -7.36
C ILE A 176 5.43 -8.53 -7.26
N GLY A 177 6.08 -8.59 -6.10
CA GLY A 177 7.42 -8.05 -5.92
C GLY A 177 8.49 -8.72 -6.80
N GLN A 178 8.40 -10.05 -6.96
CA GLN A 178 9.44 -10.86 -7.63
C GLN A 178 9.13 -11.23 -9.09
N MET A 179 7.87 -11.16 -9.52
CA MET A 179 7.51 -11.45 -10.92
C MET A 179 8.08 -10.40 -11.87
N MET A 180 8.38 -10.83 -13.10
CA MET A 180 8.80 -9.92 -14.17
C MET A 180 7.68 -9.70 -15.18
N GLU A 181 7.42 -8.44 -15.50
CA GLU A 181 6.47 -8.06 -16.54
C GLU A 181 7.01 -6.88 -17.35
N LYS A 182 6.33 -6.57 -18.46
CA LYS A 182 6.58 -5.36 -19.22
C LYS A 182 6.03 -4.17 -18.44
N VAL A 183 6.85 -3.13 -18.28
CA VAL A 183 6.50 -1.90 -17.57
C VAL A 183 6.80 -0.72 -18.48
N VAL A 184 5.87 0.23 -18.50
CA VAL A 184 6.10 1.59 -18.98
C VAL A 184 6.45 2.45 -17.78
N LEU A 185 7.70 2.91 -17.73
CA LEU A 185 8.15 3.74 -16.60
C LEU A 185 7.55 5.15 -16.67
N PRO A 186 7.26 5.77 -15.52
CA PRO A 186 6.75 7.14 -15.50
C PRO A 186 7.75 8.11 -16.14
N PRO A 187 7.28 9.26 -16.68
CA PRO A 187 8.17 10.29 -17.18
C PRO A 187 9.05 10.83 -16.04
N GLN A 188 10.28 11.20 -16.36
CA GLN A 188 11.18 11.82 -15.38
C GLN A 188 10.62 13.17 -14.92
N ARG A 189 10.44 13.30 -13.61
CA ARG A 189 10.10 14.54 -12.91
C ARG A 189 11.34 15.07 -12.19
N PRO A 190 11.64 16.38 -12.24
CA PRO A 190 12.70 16.95 -11.41
C PRO A 190 12.28 16.90 -9.93
N ARG A 191 13.27 16.82 -9.04
CA ARG A 191 13.04 16.99 -7.61
C ARG A 191 12.66 18.45 -7.32
N ARG A 192 11.88 18.65 -6.26
CA ARG A 192 11.52 20.00 -5.82
C ARG A 192 12.76 20.73 -5.32
N THR A 193 12.94 21.94 -5.80
CA THR A 193 13.92 22.90 -5.30
C THR A 193 13.62 23.28 -3.85
N GLU A 194 14.58 23.88 -3.17
CA GLU A 194 14.39 24.31 -1.79
C GLU A 194 13.32 25.41 -1.70
N GLU A 195 13.28 26.30 -2.70
CA GLU A 195 12.27 27.34 -2.82
C GLU A 195 10.86 26.75 -2.99
N GLU A 196 10.71 25.71 -3.83
CA GLU A 196 9.43 25.01 -4.01
C GLU A 196 9.00 24.29 -2.74
N ILE A 197 9.92 23.65 -2.02
CA ILE A 197 9.61 23.00 -0.74
C ILE A 197 9.16 24.03 0.29
N ILE A 198 9.85 25.15 0.43
CA ILE A 198 9.46 26.22 1.36
C ILE A 198 8.06 26.77 1.01
N ALA A 199 7.76 26.93 -0.28
CA ALA A 199 6.47 27.44 -0.73
C ALA A 199 5.33 26.43 -0.53
N GLN A 200 5.54 25.16 -0.87
CA GLN A 200 4.50 24.12 -0.87
C GLN A 200 4.34 23.45 0.51
N CYS A 201 5.40 23.42 1.31
CA CYS A 201 5.44 22.78 2.63
C CYS A 201 5.83 23.81 3.70
N PRO A 202 4.96 24.80 4.01
CA PRO A 202 5.27 25.85 4.99
C PRO A 202 5.53 25.31 6.41
N TRP A 203 5.15 24.06 6.67
CA TRP A 203 5.37 23.30 7.92
C TRP A 203 6.75 22.64 8.01
N ALA A 204 7.50 22.54 6.91
CA ALA A 204 8.78 21.83 6.86
C ALA A 204 9.89 22.53 7.67
N THR A 205 10.79 21.74 8.28
CA THR A 205 11.93 22.24 9.04
C THR A 205 13.15 22.47 8.14
N THR A 206 13.13 23.57 7.39
CA THR A 206 14.18 23.98 6.41
C THR A 206 15.17 25.01 6.97
N GLY A 207 15.31 25.08 8.30
CA GLY A 207 16.06 26.12 8.99
C GLY A 207 15.25 27.40 9.23
N ARG A 208 15.73 28.22 10.19
CA ARG A 208 15.06 29.47 10.57
C ARG A 208 15.55 30.63 9.70
N THR A 209 14.63 31.25 8.97
CA THR A 209 14.86 32.50 8.25
C THR A 209 14.45 33.71 9.10
N HIS A 210 15.01 34.89 8.80
CA HIS A 210 14.57 36.14 9.44
C HIS A 210 13.07 36.39 9.17
N GLY A 211 12.29 36.63 10.23
CA GLY A 211 10.86 36.94 10.11
C GLY A 211 9.90 35.75 10.24
N ARG A 212 10.40 34.51 10.30
CA ARG A 212 9.57 33.31 10.52
C ARG A 212 9.77 32.74 11.94
N ARG A 213 8.69 32.28 12.57
CA ARG A 213 8.78 31.46 13.80
C ARG A 213 9.38 30.09 13.47
N PRO A 214 10.08 29.42 14.40
CA PRO A 214 10.53 28.05 14.17
C PRO A 214 9.35 27.13 13.90
N ASN A 215 9.47 26.26 12.89
CA ASN A 215 8.57 25.13 12.73
C ASN A 215 8.97 24.03 13.72
N ILE A 216 7.97 23.46 14.40
CA ILE A 216 8.16 22.37 15.34
C ILE A 216 7.37 21.19 14.81
N ILE A 217 8.07 20.09 14.56
CA ILE A 217 7.49 18.84 14.13
C ILE A 217 7.54 17.90 15.33
N THR A 218 6.37 17.56 15.85
CA THR A 218 6.24 16.70 17.01
C THR A 218 4.91 15.97 16.98
N SER A 219 4.91 14.74 17.48
CA SER A 219 3.70 13.95 17.77
C SER A 219 3.34 14.00 19.27
N LEU A 220 4.07 14.76 20.09
CA LEU A 220 3.84 14.88 21.53
C LEU A 220 2.92 16.07 21.84
N GLU A 221 1.81 15.80 22.52
CA GLU A 221 0.98 16.82 23.16
C GLU A 221 0.61 16.34 24.56
N LEU A 222 1.02 17.11 25.57
CA LEU A 222 0.88 16.72 26.98
C LEU A 222 -0.48 17.09 27.57
N ARG A 223 -1.15 18.10 27.00
CA ARG A 223 -2.44 18.55 27.51
C ARG A 223 -3.57 17.76 26.85
N PRO A 224 -4.40 17.03 27.60
CA PRO A 224 -5.47 16.22 27.04
C PRO A 224 -6.38 17.01 26.09
N GLU A 225 -6.74 18.23 26.44
CA GLU A 225 -7.63 19.08 25.64
C GLU A 225 -7.00 19.47 24.30
N ALA A 226 -5.68 19.72 24.29
CA ALA A 226 -4.96 20.00 23.05
C ALA A 226 -4.77 18.74 22.19
N MET A 227 -4.57 17.59 22.83
CA MET A 227 -4.45 16.31 22.13
C MET A 227 -5.80 15.87 21.54
N GLU A 228 -6.91 16.16 22.20
CA GLU A 228 -8.25 15.95 21.65
C GLU A 228 -8.45 16.76 20.36
N VAL A 229 -8.06 18.04 20.35
CA VAL A 229 -8.10 18.88 19.14
C VAL A 229 -7.26 18.28 18.01
N ASN A 230 -6.09 17.72 18.32
CA ASN A 230 -5.27 17.02 17.32
C ASN A 230 -5.98 15.77 16.78
N ASN A 231 -6.57 14.94 17.65
CA ASN A 231 -7.29 13.74 17.23
C ASN A 231 -8.51 14.08 16.37
N LEU A 232 -9.30 15.09 16.75
CA LEU A 232 -10.43 15.56 15.93
C LEU A 232 -9.95 16.03 14.54
N ARG A 233 -8.80 16.72 14.46
CA ARG A 233 -8.18 17.09 13.18
C ARG A 233 -7.76 15.86 12.37
N PHE A 234 -7.15 14.86 13.01
CA PHE A 234 -6.75 13.62 12.34
C PHE A 234 -7.97 12.87 11.79
N GLN A 235 -9.03 12.69 12.59
CA GLN A 235 -10.24 12.02 12.15
C GLN A 235 -10.94 12.77 11.01
N ALA A 236 -10.96 14.11 11.05
CA ALA A 236 -11.49 14.91 9.94
C ALA A 236 -10.69 14.71 8.64
N LYS A 237 -9.35 14.64 8.72
CA LYS A 237 -8.48 14.31 7.58
C LYS A 237 -8.78 12.90 7.05
N TYR A 238 -8.89 11.90 7.93
CA TYR A 238 -9.17 10.52 7.52
C TYR A 238 -10.52 10.37 6.83
N LYS A 239 -11.55 11.07 7.33
CA LYS A 239 -12.86 11.13 6.69
C LYS A 239 -12.79 11.72 5.28
N GLN A 240 -12.02 12.80 5.08
CA GLN A 240 -11.80 13.36 3.74
C GLN A 240 -11.10 12.37 2.80
N ILE A 241 -10.14 11.59 3.31
CA ILE A 241 -9.49 10.55 2.51
C ILE A 241 -10.50 9.46 2.14
N GLU A 242 -11.31 8.98 3.09
CA GLU A 242 -12.34 7.98 2.85
C GLU A 242 -13.38 8.41 1.82
N GLU A 243 -13.76 9.68 1.79
CA GLU A 243 -14.72 10.21 0.83
C GLU A 243 -14.14 10.35 -0.59
N ASN A 244 -12.83 10.62 -0.72
CA ASN A 244 -12.24 11.06 -1.99
C ASN A 244 -11.28 10.05 -2.63
N GLU A 245 -10.76 9.08 -1.86
CA GLU A 245 -9.60 8.29 -2.28
C GLU A 245 -9.87 6.79 -2.35
N VAL A 246 -11.12 6.35 -2.23
CA VAL A 246 -11.50 4.95 -2.46
C VAL A 246 -11.28 4.58 -3.93
N ARG A 247 -10.50 3.53 -4.17
CA ARG A 247 -10.19 3.00 -5.50
C ARG A 247 -10.43 1.51 -5.53
N PHE A 248 -11.11 1.05 -6.58
CA PHE A 248 -11.37 -0.36 -6.82
C PHE A 248 -11.64 -0.57 -8.32
N GLU A 249 -11.62 -1.82 -8.74
CA GLU A 249 -11.96 -2.25 -10.08
C GLU A 249 -13.08 -3.30 -10.01
N GLU A 250 -14.07 -3.18 -10.89
CA GLU A 250 -15.15 -4.16 -11.06
C GLU A 250 -14.98 -4.82 -12.42
N ILE A 251 -14.89 -6.15 -12.44
CA ILE A 251 -14.69 -6.92 -13.67
C ILE A 251 -15.82 -7.93 -13.76
N GLN A 252 -16.59 -7.84 -14.85
CA GLN A 252 -17.75 -8.68 -15.12
C GLN A 252 -18.77 -8.73 -13.96
N CYS A 253 -19.02 -7.59 -13.30
CA CYS A 253 -19.99 -7.47 -12.20
C CYS A 253 -21.43 -7.16 -12.64
N ASP A 254 -21.64 -6.79 -13.91
CA ASP A 254 -22.95 -6.32 -14.38
C ASP A 254 -24.03 -7.42 -14.44
N ASP A 255 -23.65 -8.64 -14.80
CA ASP A 255 -24.54 -9.81 -14.93
C ASP A 255 -24.28 -10.90 -13.87
N ALA A 256 -23.43 -10.61 -12.89
CA ALA A 256 -22.94 -11.59 -11.93
C ALA A 256 -24.02 -12.01 -10.91
N ASP A 257 -24.17 -13.32 -10.72
CA ASP A 257 -24.90 -13.92 -9.60
C ASP A 257 -24.05 -14.03 -8.34
N TYR A 258 -22.72 -14.08 -8.47
CA TYR A 258 -21.77 -14.24 -7.37
C TYR A 258 -20.61 -13.26 -7.50
N LEU A 259 -19.94 -12.97 -6.39
CA LEU A 259 -18.79 -12.05 -6.38
C LEU A 259 -17.56 -12.71 -5.78
N ILE A 260 -16.41 -12.53 -6.40
CA ILE A 260 -15.10 -12.73 -5.78
C ILE A 260 -14.59 -11.37 -5.31
N VAL A 261 -14.06 -11.27 -4.09
CA VAL A 261 -13.36 -10.09 -3.60
C VAL A 261 -11.92 -10.47 -3.27
N ALA A 262 -10.96 -9.85 -3.93
CA ALA A 262 -9.54 -10.18 -3.82
C ALA A 262 -8.67 -8.98 -4.17
N PHE A 263 -7.48 -8.87 -3.57
CA PHE A 263 -6.51 -7.81 -3.86
C PHE A 263 -5.15 -8.41 -4.24
N GLY A 264 -4.25 -7.57 -4.77
CA GLY A 264 -2.89 -7.98 -5.12
C GLY A 264 -2.86 -9.15 -6.11
N SER A 265 -1.91 -10.08 -5.91
CA SER A 265 -1.81 -11.29 -6.74
C SER A 265 -3.07 -12.16 -6.73
N MET A 266 -3.78 -12.25 -5.60
CA MET A 266 -5.03 -13.03 -5.50
C MET A 266 -6.13 -12.49 -6.41
N ALA A 267 -6.13 -11.19 -6.73
CA ALA A 267 -7.05 -10.65 -7.72
C ALA A 267 -6.79 -11.21 -9.12
N ARG A 268 -5.54 -11.46 -9.51
CA ARG A 268 -5.20 -12.05 -10.81
C ARG A 268 -5.59 -13.51 -10.89
N ILE A 269 -5.28 -14.28 -9.85
CA ILE A 269 -5.66 -15.69 -9.76
C ILE A 269 -7.19 -15.79 -9.73
N GLY A 270 -7.85 -14.89 -9.00
CA GLY A 270 -9.31 -14.74 -8.98
C GLY A 270 -9.91 -14.38 -10.34
N GLN A 271 -9.27 -13.53 -11.15
CA GLN A 271 -9.71 -13.28 -12.53
C GLN A 271 -9.66 -14.55 -13.37
N LYS A 272 -8.59 -15.36 -13.26
CA LYS A 272 -8.53 -16.63 -13.98
C LYS A 272 -9.57 -17.63 -13.50
N ALA A 273 -9.81 -17.69 -12.18
CA ALA A 273 -10.88 -18.52 -11.61
C ALA A 273 -12.27 -18.06 -12.06
N MET A 274 -12.50 -16.75 -12.17
CA MET A 274 -13.74 -16.16 -12.70
C MET A 274 -13.99 -16.59 -14.15
N GLU A 275 -12.97 -16.55 -15.02
CA GLU A 275 -13.06 -17.05 -16.40
C GLU A 275 -13.48 -18.52 -16.43
N LEU A 276 -12.79 -19.38 -15.67
CA LEU A 276 -13.07 -20.82 -15.62
C LEU A 276 -14.48 -21.12 -15.06
N ALA A 277 -14.90 -20.42 -14.01
CA ALA A 277 -16.25 -20.56 -13.46
C ALA A 277 -17.33 -20.13 -14.46
N ARG A 278 -17.10 -19.06 -15.22
CA ARG A 278 -18.02 -18.61 -16.28
C ARG A 278 -18.09 -19.57 -17.45
N GLU A 279 -16.98 -20.21 -17.84
CA GLU A 279 -16.98 -21.31 -18.83
C GLU A 279 -17.86 -22.49 -18.37
N GLN A 280 -17.97 -22.70 -17.06
CA GLN A 280 -18.87 -23.70 -16.43
C GLN A 280 -20.30 -23.19 -16.21
N GLY A 281 -20.65 -21.99 -16.71
CA GLY A 281 -21.99 -21.41 -16.61
C GLY A 281 -22.27 -20.67 -15.30
N ILE A 282 -21.27 -20.47 -14.43
CA ILE A 282 -21.42 -19.72 -13.18
C ILE A 282 -21.14 -18.25 -13.45
N ARG A 283 -22.17 -17.40 -13.40
CA ARG A 283 -22.02 -15.95 -13.57
C ARG A 283 -21.39 -15.33 -12.33
N VAL A 284 -20.07 -15.21 -12.30
CA VAL A 284 -19.31 -14.60 -11.21
C VAL A 284 -18.55 -13.38 -11.70
N GLY A 285 -18.53 -12.30 -10.92
CA GLY A 285 -17.68 -11.13 -11.17
C GLY A 285 -16.59 -11.01 -10.11
N ILE A 286 -15.67 -10.07 -10.28
CA ILE A 286 -14.67 -9.74 -9.26
C ILE A 286 -14.68 -8.25 -8.92
N LEU A 287 -14.68 -7.94 -7.62
CA LEU A 287 -14.33 -6.61 -7.11
C LEU A 287 -12.91 -6.68 -6.57
N ARG A 288 -12.01 -5.88 -7.14
CA ARG A 288 -10.62 -5.75 -6.71
C ARG A 288 -10.43 -4.43 -5.97
N PRO A 289 -10.23 -4.44 -4.64
CA PRO A 289 -9.77 -3.25 -3.93
C PRO A 289 -8.39 -2.84 -4.44
N ILE A 290 -8.26 -1.60 -4.91
CA ILE A 290 -6.97 -0.98 -5.23
C ILE A 290 -6.47 -0.25 -3.98
N THR A 291 -7.37 0.35 -3.21
CA THR A 291 -7.08 0.84 -1.86
C THR A 291 -7.60 -0.14 -0.81
N LEU A 292 -6.74 -0.55 0.10
CA LEU A 292 -7.11 -1.37 1.26
C LEU A 292 -7.51 -0.50 2.46
N TRP A 293 -6.95 0.70 2.53
CA TRP A 293 -7.55 1.82 3.23
C TRP A 293 -7.29 3.10 2.43
N PRO A 294 -8.32 3.93 2.14
CA PRO A 294 -9.73 3.72 2.48
C PRO A 294 -10.34 2.54 1.69
N PHE A 295 -11.19 1.75 2.36
CA PHE A 295 -11.72 0.49 1.84
C PHE A 295 -13.00 0.72 1.00
N PRO A 296 -13.26 -0.04 -0.09
CA PRO A 296 -14.43 0.14 -0.95
C PRO A 296 -15.75 -0.40 -0.36
N THR A 297 -16.07 -0.03 0.89
CA THR A 297 -17.24 -0.48 1.64
C THR A 297 -18.55 -0.25 0.88
N HIS A 298 -18.77 0.95 0.32
CA HIS A 298 -19.99 1.27 -0.40
C HIS A 298 -20.15 0.49 -1.70
N ALA A 299 -19.05 0.21 -2.42
CA ALA A 299 -19.08 -0.58 -3.65
C ALA A 299 -19.45 -2.03 -3.35
N ILE A 300 -18.84 -2.63 -2.31
CA ILE A 300 -19.17 -3.97 -1.84
C ILE A 300 -20.63 -4.05 -1.38
N ALA A 301 -21.10 -3.09 -0.57
CA ALA A 301 -22.48 -3.04 -0.09
C ALA A 301 -23.49 -2.97 -1.24
N ARG A 302 -23.20 -2.21 -2.30
CA ARG A 302 -24.03 -2.09 -3.51
C ARG A 302 -24.06 -3.39 -4.31
N LEU A 303 -22.93 -4.08 -4.47
CA LEU A 303 -22.88 -5.35 -5.18
C LEU A 303 -23.56 -6.48 -4.38
N ALA A 304 -23.46 -6.43 -3.05
CA ALA A 304 -24.14 -7.36 -2.16
C ALA A 304 -25.67 -7.34 -2.32
N ASP A 305 -26.27 -6.22 -2.74
CA ASP A 305 -27.71 -6.14 -3.04
C ASP A 305 -28.11 -6.90 -4.33
N ARG A 306 -27.13 -7.34 -5.14
CA ARG A 306 -27.36 -7.92 -6.47
C ARG A 306 -26.94 -9.38 -6.58
N VAL A 307 -25.89 -9.78 -5.85
CA VAL A 307 -25.35 -11.14 -5.88
C VAL A 307 -26.01 -12.04 -4.84
N LYS A 308 -25.86 -13.36 -4.96
CA LYS A 308 -26.37 -14.39 -4.05
C LYS A 308 -25.37 -14.74 -2.96
N GLY A 309 -24.08 -14.45 -3.19
CA GLY A 309 -23.01 -14.67 -2.23
C GLY A 309 -21.66 -14.15 -2.70
N ILE A 310 -20.74 -14.02 -1.76
CA ILE A 310 -19.41 -13.44 -1.96
C ILE A 310 -18.35 -14.41 -1.44
N LEU A 311 -17.37 -14.74 -2.28
CA LEU A 311 -16.16 -15.45 -1.88
C LEU A 311 -15.01 -14.45 -1.76
N VAL A 312 -14.42 -14.35 -0.58
CA VAL A 312 -13.21 -13.55 -0.35
C VAL A 312 -11.99 -14.46 -0.46
N THR A 313 -11.04 -14.09 -1.32
CA THR A 313 -9.83 -14.89 -1.55
C THR A 313 -8.57 -14.15 -1.11
N GLU A 314 -7.75 -14.82 -0.27
CA GLU A 314 -6.58 -14.20 0.37
C GLU A 314 -5.39 -15.17 0.49
N LEU A 315 -4.15 -14.66 0.48
CA LEU A 315 -2.96 -15.42 0.90
C LEU A 315 -2.69 -15.29 2.41
N ASN A 316 -3.75 -15.43 3.20
CA ASN A 316 -3.74 -15.38 4.67
C ASN A 316 -4.94 -16.17 5.25
N ALA A 317 -5.16 -16.07 6.56
CA ALA A 317 -6.19 -16.82 7.29
C ALA A 317 -7.58 -16.15 7.32
N GLY A 318 -7.78 -15.09 6.52
CA GLY A 318 -8.98 -14.28 6.47
C GLY A 318 -8.81 -12.98 7.26
N GLN A 319 -8.21 -11.95 6.64
CA GLN A 319 -8.10 -10.62 7.26
C GLN A 319 -9.05 -9.63 6.58
N MET A 320 -8.95 -9.47 5.26
CA MET A 320 -9.83 -8.59 4.48
C MET A 320 -11.29 -9.05 4.52
N VAL A 321 -11.54 -10.37 4.66
CA VAL A 321 -12.92 -10.90 4.77
C VAL A 321 -13.71 -10.25 5.91
N GLU A 322 -13.05 -9.78 6.98
CA GLU A 322 -13.75 -9.05 8.05
C GLU A 322 -14.33 -7.73 7.55
N ASP A 323 -13.57 -6.96 6.77
CA ASP A 323 -14.04 -5.72 6.16
C ASP A 323 -15.13 -5.95 5.12
N VAL A 324 -15.02 -7.03 4.34
CA VAL A 324 -16.08 -7.43 3.39
C VAL A 324 -17.36 -7.79 4.15
N ARG A 325 -17.28 -8.58 5.24
CA ARG A 325 -18.45 -8.92 6.07
C ARG A 325 -19.09 -7.69 6.68
N LEU A 326 -18.29 -6.75 7.19
CA LEU A 326 -18.78 -5.48 7.72
C LEU A 326 -19.46 -4.64 6.63
N ALA A 327 -18.91 -4.59 5.41
CA ALA A 327 -19.52 -3.87 4.29
C ALA A 327 -20.82 -4.51 3.80
N VAL A 328 -20.91 -5.85 3.85
CA VAL A 328 -22.10 -6.62 3.45
C VAL A 328 -23.22 -6.52 4.49
N ASP A 329 -22.87 -6.35 5.76
CA ASP A 329 -23.82 -6.23 6.88
C ASP A 329 -24.87 -7.36 6.89
N GLY A 330 -24.41 -8.59 6.64
CA GLY A 330 -25.24 -9.80 6.67
C GLY A 330 -26.26 -9.96 5.53
N LYS A 331 -26.29 -9.06 4.54
CA LYS A 331 -27.24 -9.12 3.40
C LYS A 331 -27.14 -10.41 2.57
N VAL A 332 -25.92 -10.90 2.37
CA VAL A 332 -25.61 -12.12 1.60
C VAL A 332 -24.54 -12.94 2.31
N LYS A 333 -24.45 -14.22 1.95
CA LYS A 333 -23.43 -15.11 2.49
C LYS A 333 -22.03 -14.65 2.06
N VAL A 334 -21.10 -14.52 3.01
CA VAL A 334 -19.69 -14.18 2.77
C VAL A 334 -18.79 -15.29 3.32
N GLU A 335 -18.10 -15.97 2.42
CA GLU A 335 -17.17 -17.05 2.75
C GLU A 335 -15.74 -16.67 2.43
N HIS A 336 -14.80 -17.31 3.13
CA HIS A 336 -13.37 -17.13 2.93
C HIS A 336 -12.75 -18.37 2.29
N PHE A 337 -11.86 -18.13 1.34
CA PHE A 337 -10.89 -19.11 0.86
C PHE A 337 -9.49 -18.51 0.91
N GLY A 338 -8.56 -19.17 1.60
CA GLY A 338 -7.19 -18.69 1.65
C GLY A 338 -6.17 -19.80 1.85
N ARG A 339 -4.97 -19.53 1.37
CA ARG A 339 -3.78 -20.37 1.55
C ARG A 339 -2.78 -19.64 2.43
N LEU A 340 -2.00 -20.42 3.18
CA LEU A 340 -1.13 -19.92 4.25
C LEU A 340 0.34 -20.25 3.98
N GLY A 341 1.24 -19.53 4.66
CA GLY A 341 2.65 -19.90 4.77
C GLY A 341 3.43 -19.94 3.45
N GLY A 342 2.97 -19.23 2.41
CA GLY A 342 3.65 -19.19 1.11
C GLY A 342 3.01 -19.99 -0.01
N ILE A 343 1.98 -20.80 0.28
CA ILE A 343 1.28 -21.57 -0.75
C ILE A 343 0.39 -20.64 -1.56
N VAL A 344 0.60 -20.59 -2.87
CA VAL A 344 -0.24 -19.86 -3.82
C VAL A 344 -1.24 -20.86 -4.42
N PRO A 345 -2.55 -20.60 -4.39
CA PRO A 345 -3.54 -21.52 -4.91
C PRO A 345 -3.57 -21.50 -6.44
N ASP A 346 -3.94 -22.63 -7.03
CA ASP A 346 -4.34 -22.68 -8.43
C ASP A 346 -5.75 -22.08 -8.62
N PRO A 347 -6.06 -21.52 -9.80
CA PRO A 347 -7.40 -20.98 -10.09
C PRO A 347 -8.54 -21.99 -9.86
N ASP A 348 -8.32 -23.27 -10.16
CA ASP A 348 -9.32 -24.33 -9.96
C ASP A 348 -9.70 -24.51 -8.49
N GLU A 349 -8.75 -24.35 -7.55
CA GLU A 349 -9.06 -24.40 -6.11
C GLU A 349 -10.03 -23.30 -5.70
N ILE A 350 -9.95 -22.11 -6.32
CA ILE A 350 -10.88 -21.01 -6.08
C ILE A 350 -12.26 -21.33 -6.67
N VAL A 351 -12.33 -21.94 -7.85
CA VAL A 351 -13.60 -22.37 -8.47
C VAL A 351 -14.30 -23.42 -7.61
N GLU A 352 -13.56 -24.43 -7.13
CA GLU A 352 -14.08 -25.45 -6.22
C GLU A 352 -14.58 -24.84 -4.91
N ALA A 353 -13.84 -23.87 -4.35
CA ALA A 353 -14.26 -23.15 -3.16
C ALA A 353 -15.54 -22.32 -3.41
N LEU A 354 -15.64 -21.64 -4.55
CA LEU A 354 -16.83 -20.89 -4.94
C LEU A 354 -18.06 -21.80 -5.02
N GLN A 355 -17.94 -22.92 -5.73
CA GLN A 355 -19.02 -23.88 -5.89
C GLN A 355 -19.46 -24.50 -4.55
N SER A 356 -18.50 -24.97 -3.76
CA SER A 356 -18.77 -25.71 -2.53
C SER A 356 -19.21 -24.82 -1.36
N LYS A 357 -18.76 -23.56 -1.31
CA LYS A 357 -19.06 -22.66 -0.18
C LYS A 357 -20.17 -21.68 -0.47
N ILE A 358 -20.35 -21.26 -1.72
CA ILE A 358 -21.25 -20.16 -2.08
C ILE A 358 -22.41 -20.59 -2.99
N CYS A 359 -22.17 -21.39 -4.01
CA CYS A 359 -23.21 -21.73 -5.01
C CYS A 359 -24.19 -22.83 -4.59
N GLN A 360 -24.07 -23.38 -3.37
CA GLN A 360 -24.93 -24.46 -2.87
C GLN A 360 -26.37 -24.04 -2.60
#